data_AF-A0A7X9EWJ2-F1
#
_entry.id   AF-A0A7X9EWJ2-F1
#
_cell.length_a   1.000
_cell.length_b   1.000
_cell.length_c   1.000
_cell.angle_alpha   90.00
_cell.angle_beta   90.00
_cell.angle_gamma   90.00
#
_symmetry.space_group_name_H-M   'P 1'
#
loop_
_entity.id
_entity.type
_entity.pdbx_description
1 polymer ?
#
loop_
_entity_poly.entity_id
_entity_poly.type
_entity_poly.pdbx_seq_one_letter_code
_entity_poly.pdbx_strand_id
1 'polypeptide(L)'
;MKNSSSSSKWYVLAALLLLAACFAVIYYFLFQPLTPQTSPDTSSWPTREWESCTPEEQGMDSAKLALALQTMRAREIDIYSLLVIRNGMIVCDAYFYPYDGTVPHDLALVTKSFTTTRAAIAAEQGKLELDQPVSSFSRSHHRQPG
;
A
#
# COMPACT_ATOMS: atom_id res chain seq x y z
N MET A 1 -35.97 69.63 0.01
CA MET A 1 -34.78 68.75 -0.12
C MET A 1 -34.72 67.83 1.10
N LYS A 2 -35.09 66.55 0.96
CA LYS A 2 -34.79 65.53 1.97
C LYS A 2 -34.42 64.22 1.27
N ASN A 3 -33.37 63.63 1.82
CA ASN A 3 -32.51 62.62 1.24
C ASN A 3 -33.25 61.34 0.84
N SER A 4 -32.95 60.82 -0.35
CA SER A 4 -33.33 59.48 -0.81
C SER A 4 -32.10 58.84 -1.46
N SER A 5 -31.00 58.74 -0.70
CA SER A 5 -29.70 58.21 -1.18
C SER A 5 -28.99 57.35 -0.12
N SER A 6 -29.70 56.92 0.93
CA SER A 6 -29.12 56.13 2.01
C SER A 6 -29.54 54.65 2.02
N SER A 7 -30.71 54.31 1.48
CA SER A 7 -31.25 52.94 1.47
C SER A 7 -30.61 52.02 0.43
N SER A 8 -30.18 52.54 -0.73
CA SER A 8 -29.51 51.75 -1.77
C SER A 8 -28.11 51.28 -1.37
N LYS A 9 -27.41 52.07 -0.53
CA LYS A 9 -26.06 51.78 -0.05
C LYS A 9 -26.04 50.55 0.87
N TRP A 10 -27.11 50.31 1.63
CA TRP A 10 -27.21 49.17 2.54
C TRP A 10 -27.30 47.83 1.80
N TYR A 11 -28.02 47.77 0.67
CA TYR A 11 -28.09 46.56 -0.16
C TYR A 11 -26.77 46.23 -0.85
N VAL A 12 -26.03 47.26 -1.29
CA VAL A 12 -24.69 47.08 -1.87
C VAL A 12 -23.72 46.54 -0.82
N LEU A 13 -23.77 47.07 0.40
CA LEU A 13 -22.96 46.58 1.52
C LEU A 13 -23.34 45.14 1.90
N ALA A 14 -24.64 44.82 1.97
CA ALA A 14 -25.11 43.46 2.25
C ALA A 14 -24.70 42.45 1.15
N ALA A 15 -24.78 42.86 -0.13
CA ALA A 15 -24.37 42.02 -1.25
C ALA A 15 -22.85 41.78 -1.27
N LEU A 16 -22.04 42.79 -0.96
CA LEU A 16 -20.59 42.65 -0.83
C LEU A 16 -20.21 41.74 0.34
N LEU A 17 -20.92 41.84 1.47
CA LEU A 17 -20.72 40.93 2.61
C LEU A 17 -21.08 39.48 2.26
N LEU A 18 -22.17 39.26 1.52
CA LEU A 18 -22.55 37.93 1.04
C LEU A 18 -21.53 37.35 0.06
N LEU A 19 -21.01 38.17 -0.87
CA LEU A 19 -19.97 37.77 -1.81
C LEU A 19 -18.65 37.43 -1.10
N ALA A 20 -18.25 38.23 -0.12
CA ALA A 20 -17.07 37.98 0.70
C ALA A 20 -17.22 36.69 1.54
N ALA A 21 -18.40 36.47 2.12
CA ALA A 21 -18.70 35.24 2.85
C ALA A 21 -18.68 34.01 1.93
N CYS A 22 -19.28 34.10 0.74
CA CYS A 22 -19.25 33.05 -0.27
C CYS A 22 -17.81 32.73 -0.70
N PHE A 23 -17.01 33.77 -0.97
CA PHE A 23 -15.60 33.61 -1.32
C PHE A 23 -14.80 32.97 -0.19
N ALA A 24 -15.04 33.33 1.08
CA ALA A 24 -14.39 32.71 2.23
C ALA A 24 -14.77 31.24 2.40
N VAL A 25 -16.04 30.88 2.16
CA VAL A 25 -16.50 29.48 2.19
C VAL A 25 -15.87 28.69 1.05
N ILE A 26 -15.85 29.22 -0.18
CA ILE A 26 -15.21 28.58 -1.33
C ILE A 26 -13.72 28.43 -1.08
N TYR A 27 -13.04 29.45 -0.57
CA TYR A 27 -11.63 29.38 -0.21
C TYR A 27 -11.37 28.31 0.85
N TYR A 28 -12.20 28.21 1.88
CA TYR A 28 -12.10 27.18 2.92
C TYR A 28 -12.28 25.76 2.36
N PHE A 29 -13.19 25.57 1.39
CA PHE A 29 -13.40 24.28 0.72
C PHE A 29 -12.29 23.94 -0.29
N LEU A 30 -11.78 24.93 -1.03
CA LEU A 30 -10.69 24.73 -2.01
C LEU A 30 -9.33 24.55 -1.33
N PHE A 31 -9.14 25.14 -0.14
CA PHE A 31 -7.94 25.05 0.68
C PHE A 31 -8.22 24.31 1.98
N GLN A 32 -8.99 23.21 1.94
CA GLN A 32 -8.97 22.29 3.07
C GLN A 32 -7.52 21.84 3.27
N PRO A 33 -6.90 22.09 4.44
CA PRO A 33 -5.64 21.45 4.74
C PRO A 33 -5.90 19.95 4.67
N LEU A 34 -5.11 19.23 3.88
CA LEU A 34 -5.03 17.79 3.98
C LEU A 34 -4.71 17.52 5.45
N THR A 35 -5.71 17.12 6.25
CA THR A 35 -5.46 16.58 7.58
C THR A 35 -4.41 15.50 7.36
N PRO A 36 -3.23 15.59 7.99
CA PRO A 36 -2.27 14.52 7.90
C PRO A 36 -3.02 13.27 8.32
N GLN A 37 -3.20 12.34 7.39
CA GLN A 37 -3.63 11.00 7.73
C GLN A 37 -2.63 10.57 8.79
N THR A 38 -3.09 10.35 10.02
CA THR A 38 -2.29 9.66 11.01
C THR A 38 -2.06 8.29 10.39
N SER A 39 -0.93 8.16 9.67
CA SER A 39 -0.39 6.86 9.34
C SER A 39 -0.36 6.11 10.67
N PRO A 40 -1.04 4.96 10.80
CA PRO A 40 -0.94 4.17 12.02
C PRO A 40 0.54 4.02 12.34
N ASP A 41 0.94 4.29 13.58
CA ASP A 41 2.33 4.27 14.04
C ASP A 41 3.07 3.09 13.39
N THR A 42 3.88 3.36 12.37
CA THR A 42 4.51 2.31 11.53
C THR A 42 5.73 1.73 12.23
N SER A 43 5.70 1.65 13.57
CA SER A 43 6.72 0.98 14.37
C SER A 43 6.69 -0.54 14.15
N SER A 44 5.56 -1.08 13.70
CA SER A 44 5.32 -2.52 13.75
C SER A 44 5.39 -3.25 12.41
N TRP A 45 5.78 -2.61 11.29
CA TRP A 45 5.95 -3.34 10.03
C TRP A 45 6.81 -2.66 8.93
N PRO A 46 7.84 -3.32 8.31
CA PRO A 46 8.65 -4.44 8.82
C PRO A 46 10.12 -4.11 9.05
N THR A 47 10.56 -4.21 10.30
CA THR A 47 12.01 -4.19 10.59
C THR A 47 12.46 -5.32 11.50
N ARG A 48 11.76 -5.64 12.59
CA ARG A 48 12.17 -6.72 13.52
C ARG A 48 11.15 -7.84 13.68
N GLU A 49 9.88 -7.51 13.89
CA GLU A 49 8.82 -8.48 14.17
C GLU A 49 7.51 -8.03 13.53
N TRP A 50 6.65 -8.99 13.18
CA TRP A 50 5.27 -8.73 12.80
C TRP A 50 4.40 -8.73 14.05
N GLU A 51 3.47 -7.79 14.15
CA GLU A 51 2.38 -7.90 15.10
C GLU A 51 1.30 -8.88 14.61
N SER A 52 0.71 -9.64 15.52
CA SER A 52 -0.41 -10.53 15.25
C SER A 52 -1.71 -9.96 15.82
N CYS A 53 -2.82 -10.25 15.16
CA CYS A 53 -4.15 -9.82 15.56
C CYS A 53 -5.18 -10.90 15.25
N THR A 54 -6.36 -10.77 15.85
CA THR A 54 -7.47 -11.68 15.56
C THR A 54 -8.09 -11.38 14.19
N PRO A 55 -8.64 -12.38 13.49
CA PRO A 55 -9.41 -12.17 12.27
C PRO A 55 -10.52 -11.13 12.45
N GLU A 56 -11.22 -11.18 13.58
CA GLU A 56 -12.35 -10.30 13.89
C GLU A 56 -11.94 -8.83 13.98
N GLU A 57 -10.80 -8.52 14.59
CA GLU A 57 -10.25 -7.16 14.68
C GLU A 57 -9.94 -6.56 13.29
N GLN A 58 -9.65 -7.43 12.31
CA GLN A 58 -9.41 -7.01 10.93
C GLN A 58 -10.67 -7.14 10.05
N GLY A 59 -11.84 -7.39 10.64
CA GLY A 59 -13.09 -7.57 9.90
C GLY A 59 -13.07 -8.82 9.00
N MET A 60 -12.42 -9.89 9.47
CA MET A 60 -12.45 -11.22 8.87
C MET A 60 -13.29 -12.17 9.73
N ASP A 61 -14.02 -13.06 9.07
CA ASP A 61 -14.82 -14.09 9.71
C ASP A 61 -13.92 -15.28 10.06
N SER A 62 -13.65 -15.47 11.36
CA SER A 62 -12.81 -16.55 11.85
C SER A 62 -13.41 -17.93 11.58
N ALA A 63 -14.74 -18.07 11.54
CA ALA A 63 -15.39 -19.34 11.24
C ALA A 63 -15.14 -19.76 9.79
N LYS A 64 -15.17 -18.81 8.85
CA LYS A 64 -14.81 -19.09 7.44
C LYS A 64 -13.34 -19.43 7.29
N LEU A 65 -12.45 -18.73 8.00
CA LEU A 65 -11.01 -19.02 7.98
C LEU A 65 -10.73 -20.43 8.54
N ALA A 66 -11.35 -20.78 9.66
CA ALA A 66 -11.24 -22.10 10.25
C ALA A 66 -11.81 -23.20 9.32
N LEU A 67 -12.94 -22.95 8.68
CA LEU A 67 -13.53 -23.87 7.69
C LEU A 67 -12.59 -24.07 6.49
N ALA A 68 -11.93 -23.02 6.03
CA ALA A 68 -10.94 -23.11 4.94
C ALA A 68 -9.76 -24.00 5.35
N LEU A 69 -9.18 -23.78 6.54
CA LEU A 69 -8.09 -24.60 7.08
C LEU A 69 -8.50 -26.07 7.25
N GLN A 70 -9.71 -26.32 7.75
CA GLN A 70 -10.26 -27.68 7.87
C GLN A 70 -10.46 -28.33 6.50
N THR A 71 -10.94 -27.57 5.51
CA THR A 71 -11.15 -28.08 4.14
C THR A 71 -9.82 -28.41 3.47
N MET A 72 -8.79 -27.59 3.66
CA MET A 72 -7.44 -27.86 3.16
C MET A 72 -6.88 -29.16 3.75
N ARG A 73 -7.06 -29.37 5.05
CA ARG A 73 -6.67 -30.60 5.74
C ARG A 73 -7.47 -31.81 5.25
N ALA A 74 -8.80 -31.70 5.15
CA ALA A 74 -9.68 -32.79 4.74
C ALA A 74 -9.47 -33.22 3.29
N ARG A 75 -8.99 -32.31 2.43
CA ARG A 75 -8.66 -32.60 1.03
C ARG A 75 -7.21 -33.02 0.81
N GLU A 76 -6.40 -33.11 1.88
CA GLU A 76 -4.98 -33.47 1.81
C GLU A 76 -4.22 -32.66 0.77
N ILE A 77 -4.48 -31.34 0.71
CA ILE A 77 -3.77 -30.46 -0.22
C ILE A 77 -2.31 -30.39 0.24
N ASP A 78 -1.38 -30.56 -0.70
CA ASP A 78 0.06 -30.47 -0.48
C ASP A 78 0.48 -29.01 -0.24
N ILE A 79 0.17 -28.52 0.96
CA ILE A 79 0.51 -27.19 1.47
C ILE A 79 1.28 -27.40 2.76
N TYR A 80 2.41 -26.71 2.90
CA TYR A 80 3.23 -26.82 4.10
C TYR A 80 2.91 -25.75 5.15
N SER A 81 2.63 -24.53 4.72
CA SER A 81 2.23 -23.43 5.59
C SER A 81 1.33 -22.42 4.88
N LEU A 82 0.53 -21.70 5.65
CA LEU A 82 -0.32 -20.60 5.20
C LEU A 82 -0.19 -19.44 6.18
N LEU A 83 0.35 -18.32 5.66
CA LEU A 83 0.44 -17.05 6.37
C LEU A 83 -0.50 -16.03 5.71
N VAL A 84 -1.39 -15.42 6.49
CA VAL A 84 -2.34 -14.40 6.05
C VAL A 84 -2.09 -13.10 6.80
N ILE A 85 -1.90 -12.03 6.06
CA ILE A 85 -1.62 -10.70 6.56
C ILE A 85 -2.68 -9.73 6.07
N ARG A 86 -3.19 -8.88 6.96
CA ARG A 86 -4.12 -7.80 6.63
C ARG A 86 -3.77 -6.54 7.41
N ASN A 87 -3.77 -5.40 6.73
CA ASN A 87 -3.43 -4.09 7.32
C ASN A 87 -2.07 -4.07 8.06
N GLY A 88 -1.09 -4.83 7.60
CA GLY A 88 0.24 -4.90 8.21
C GLY A 88 0.35 -5.87 9.40
N MET A 89 -0.74 -6.55 9.76
CA MET A 89 -0.79 -7.48 10.89
C MET A 89 -0.94 -8.91 10.41
N ILE A 90 -0.32 -9.87 11.09
CA ILE A 90 -0.58 -11.30 10.88
C ILE A 90 -1.96 -11.62 11.47
N VAL A 91 -2.84 -12.16 10.63
CA VAL A 91 -4.20 -12.58 11.02
C VAL A 91 -4.26 -14.09 11.21
N CYS A 92 -3.45 -14.83 10.46
CA CYS A 92 -3.42 -16.29 10.50
C CYS A 92 -2.01 -16.76 10.17
N ASP A 93 -1.48 -17.65 11.01
CA ASP A 93 -0.28 -18.43 10.71
C ASP A 93 -0.58 -19.90 11.02
N ALA A 94 -0.59 -20.74 9.99
CA ALA A 94 -0.97 -22.14 10.08
C ALA A 94 0.05 -23.03 9.38
N TYR A 95 0.49 -24.07 10.07
CA TYR A 95 1.41 -25.08 9.54
C TYR A 95 0.71 -26.44 9.41
N PHE A 96 1.09 -27.19 8.39
CA PHE A 96 0.55 -28.52 8.12
C PHE A 96 1.66 -29.55 8.32
N TYR A 97 1.34 -30.65 9.00
CA TYR A 97 2.29 -31.73 9.29
C TYR A 97 2.92 -32.27 8.00
N PRO A 98 4.25 -32.52 7.96
CA PRO A 98 5.21 -32.56 9.07
C PRO A 98 5.90 -31.22 9.40
N TYR A 99 5.48 -30.10 8.83
CA TYR A 99 6.16 -28.81 9.00
C TYR A 99 5.68 -28.10 10.25
N ASP A 100 6.62 -27.53 11.00
CA ASP A 100 6.39 -26.83 12.28
C ASP A 100 6.86 -25.36 12.23
N GLY A 101 7.18 -24.85 11.03
CA GLY A 101 7.70 -23.50 10.82
C GLY A 101 9.20 -23.34 11.10
N THR A 102 9.90 -24.37 11.57
CA THR A 102 11.35 -24.33 11.82
C THR A 102 12.17 -24.90 10.67
N VAL A 103 11.54 -25.70 9.81
CA VAL A 103 12.18 -26.34 8.65
C VAL A 103 12.28 -25.35 7.49
N PRO A 104 13.49 -25.07 6.95
CA PRO A 104 13.64 -24.23 5.77
C PRO A 104 12.88 -24.81 4.57
N HIS A 105 12.10 -23.97 3.90
CA HIS A 105 11.41 -24.31 2.66
C HIS A 105 12.25 -23.93 1.45
N ASP A 106 12.29 -24.79 0.43
CA ASP A 106 12.85 -24.42 -0.86
C ASP A 106 11.92 -23.44 -1.57
N LEU A 107 12.34 -22.17 -1.64
CA LEU A 107 11.62 -21.09 -2.28
C LEU A 107 12.10 -20.89 -3.73
N ALA A 108 12.09 -21.97 -4.52
CA ALA A 108 12.67 -22.02 -5.87
C ALA A 108 12.21 -20.90 -6.82
N LEU A 109 11.01 -20.34 -6.64
CA LEU A 109 10.44 -19.30 -7.50
C LEU A 109 10.41 -17.89 -6.90
N VAL A 110 10.61 -17.75 -5.59
CA VAL A 110 10.56 -16.45 -4.91
C VAL A 110 11.70 -15.54 -5.38
N THR A 111 12.86 -16.11 -5.70
CA THR A 111 14.03 -15.38 -6.24
C THR A 111 13.72 -14.58 -7.51
N LYS A 112 12.72 -15.01 -8.31
CA LYS A 112 12.33 -14.28 -9.52
C LYS A 112 11.71 -12.93 -9.19
N SER A 113 10.87 -12.83 -8.16
CA SER A 113 10.28 -11.56 -7.74
C SER A 113 11.36 -10.57 -7.33
N PHE A 114 12.35 -11.01 -6.55
CA PHE A 114 13.50 -10.17 -6.19
C PHE A 114 14.33 -9.75 -7.41
N THR A 115 14.62 -10.70 -8.31
CA THR A 115 15.44 -10.45 -9.49
C THR A 115 14.75 -9.49 -10.46
N THR A 116 13.45 -9.67 -10.68
CA THR A 116 12.64 -8.80 -11.56
C THR A 116 12.48 -7.40 -10.96
N THR A 117 12.23 -7.27 -9.66
CA THR A 117 12.22 -5.96 -8.98
C THR A 117 13.57 -5.26 -9.12
N ARG A 118 14.69 -5.98 -8.94
CA ARG A 118 16.02 -5.40 -9.12
C ARG A 118 16.27 -4.97 -10.56
N ALA A 119 15.81 -5.75 -11.54
CA ALA A 119 15.90 -5.40 -12.96
C ALA A 119 15.05 -4.15 -13.29
N ALA A 120 13.83 -4.05 -12.73
CA ALA A 120 12.97 -2.88 -12.89
C ALA A 120 13.62 -1.61 -12.31
N ILE A 121 14.18 -1.69 -11.10
CA ILE A 121 14.93 -0.58 -10.48
C ILE A 121 16.14 -0.17 -11.35
N ALA A 122 16.88 -1.15 -11.89
CA ALA A 122 18.01 -0.86 -12.78
C ALA A 122 17.57 -0.18 -14.08
N ALA A 123 16.39 -0.55 -14.60
CA ALA A 123 15.83 0.07 -15.79
C ALA A 123 15.37 1.52 -15.53
N GLU A 124 14.70 1.76 -14.41
CA GLU A 124 14.34 3.12 -13.97
C GLU A 124 15.57 4.02 -13.81
N GLN A 125 16.68 3.46 -13.32
CA GLN A 125 17.96 4.18 -13.18
C GLN A 125 18.71 4.36 -14.51
N GLY A 126 18.16 3.93 -15.65
CA GLY A 126 18.81 3.99 -16.96
C GLY A 126 20.04 3.08 -17.10
N LYS A 127 20.22 2.12 -16.18
CA LYS A 127 21.33 1.14 -16.21
C LYS A 127 21.02 -0.07 -17.08
N LEU A 128 19.75 -0.26 -17.42
CA LEU A 128 19.24 -1.37 -18.23
C LEU A 128 18.09 -0.87 -19.12
N GLU A 129 18.25 -0.93 -20.44
CA GLU A 129 17.10 -0.79 -21.35
C GLU A 129 16.39 -2.15 -21.45
N LEU A 130 15.06 -2.17 -21.37
CA LEU A 130 14.29 -3.42 -21.37
C LEU A 130 14.27 -4.11 -22.74
N ASP A 131 14.33 -3.33 -23.82
CA ASP A 131 14.25 -3.82 -25.20
C ASP A 131 15.63 -4.04 -25.85
N GLN A 132 16.72 -3.80 -25.12
CA GLN A 132 18.05 -3.97 -25.69
C GLN A 132 18.37 -5.47 -25.90
N PRO A 133 19.03 -5.83 -27.01
CA PRO A 133 19.47 -7.21 -27.21
C PRO A 133 20.43 -7.64 -26.10
N VAL A 134 20.25 -8.84 -25.52
CA VAL A 134 21.17 -9.37 -24.48
C VAL A 134 22.64 -9.39 -24.94
N SER A 135 22.87 -9.49 -26.26
CA SER A 135 24.20 -9.41 -26.86
C SER A 135 24.88 -8.04 -26.72
N SER A 136 24.15 -6.96 -26.48
CA SER A 136 24.73 -5.65 -26.15
C SER A 136 25.41 -5.68 -24.78
N PHE A 137 24.80 -6.40 -23.83
CA PHE A 137 25.31 -6.55 -22.47
C PHE A 137 26.52 -7.50 -22.40
N SER A 138 26.46 -8.64 -23.12
CA SER A 138 27.50 -9.67 -23.06
C SER A 138 28.79 -9.33 -23.83
N ARG A 139 28.81 -8.25 -24.62
CA ARG A 139 29.95 -7.87 -25.46
C ARG A 139 31.14 -7.29 -24.69
N SER A 140 30.98 -6.94 -23.41
CA SER A 140 32.05 -6.43 -22.54
C SER A 140 32.92 -7.51 -21.88
N HIS A 141 32.52 -8.79 -21.91
CA HIS A 141 33.21 -9.87 -21.18
C HIS A 141 34.08 -10.79 -22.06
N HIS A 142 34.25 -10.49 -23.35
CA HIS A 142 35.17 -11.21 -24.24
C HIS A 142 36.27 -10.29 -24.79
N ARG A 143 37.31 -10.04 -23.98
CA ARG A 143 38.76 -10.04 -24.32
C ARG A 143 39.56 -9.35 -23.21
N GLN A 144 40.10 -10.15 -22.31
CA GLN A 144 41.43 -9.91 -21.75
C GLN A 144 42.28 -11.11 -22.21
N PRO A 145 43.00 -11.02 -23.34
CA PRO A 145 44.11 -11.93 -23.57
C PRO A 145 45.20 -11.60 -22.55
N GLY A 146 45.70 -12.63 -21.87
CA GLY A 146 46.86 -12.52 -20.96
C GLY A 146 48.16 -12.24 -21.68
#